data_AF-A0A645HQ28-F1
#
_entry.id   AF-A0A645HQ28-F1
#
_cell.length_a   1.000
_cell.length_b   1.000
_cell.length_c   1.000
_cell.angle_alpha   90.00
_cell.angle_beta   90.00
_cell.angle_gamma   90.00
#
_symmetry.space_group_name_H-M   'P 1'
#
loop_
_entity.id
_entity.type
_entity.pdbx_description
1 polymer ?
#
loop_
_entity_poly.entity_id
_entity_poly.type
_entity_poly.pdbx_seq_one_letter_code
_entity_poly.pdbx_strand_id
1 'polypeptide(L)'
;MPWRGVRVLSLPGVAGGVIGAAWLVTLAVLWPESMSFVDPVYGLPLWPKLLYGAITEELLLRLGMLTGVMWMLWKAFGSPRQRPDWRLGWSSIALAALLSGCIPVFLGWTMVGELPAPVVLQLLVCESVYGLLAGIMLWRYGLEAAMLTHVVTYLLSHGLI
;
A
#
# COMPACT_ATOMS: atom_id res chain seq x y z
N MET A 1 0.12 31.13 6.43
CA MET A 1 -0.44 30.17 7.41
C MET A 1 -0.22 28.73 6.93
N PRO A 2 0.97 28.15 7.13
CA PRO A 2 1.29 26.77 6.69
C PRO A 2 0.44 25.68 7.40
N TRP A 3 -0.09 25.99 8.58
CA TRP A 3 -0.85 25.07 9.44
C TRP A 3 -2.16 24.52 8.84
N ARG A 4 -2.79 25.25 7.89
CA ARG A 4 -4.01 24.77 7.23
C ARG A 4 -3.73 23.68 6.20
N GLY A 5 -2.61 23.76 5.49
CA GLY A 5 -2.19 22.71 4.54
C GLY A 5 -1.86 21.40 5.25
N VAL A 6 -1.13 21.50 6.37
CA VAL A 6 -0.79 20.33 7.21
C VAL A 6 -2.04 19.62 7.74
N ARG A 7 -3.06 20.36 8.24
CA ARG A 7 -4.30 19.73 8.74
C ARG A 7 -5.12 19.01 7.67
N VAL A 8 -5.18 19.58 6.46
CA VAL A 8 -5.97 19.01 5.35
C VAL A 8 -5.34 17.72 4.82
N LEU A 9 -4.01 17.58 4.95
CA LEU A 9 -3.28 16.37 4.57
C LEU A 9 -3.22 15.35 5.72
N SER A 10 -3.12 15.81 6.96
CA SER A 10 -2.91 14.94 8.13
C SER A 10 -4.16 14.17 8.55
N LEU A 11 -5.34 14.79 8.48
CA LEU A 11 -6.62 14.13 8.83
C LEU A 11 -6.93 12.89 7.97
N PRO A 12 -6.94 12.97 6.63
CA PRO A 12 -7.18 11.80 5.79
C PRO A 12 -6.07 10.76 5.94
N GLY A 13 -4.81 11.18 6.14
CA GLY A 13 -3.70 10.25 6.38
C GLY A 13 -3.86 9.47 7.69
N VAL A 14 -4.22 10.12 8.80
CA VAL A 14 -4.49 9.42 10.07
C VAL A 14 -5.71 8.51 9.96
N ALA A 15 -6.80 8.97 9.35
CA ALA A 15 -8.00 8.17 9.16
C ALA A 15 -7.71 6.93 8.29
N GLY A 16 -6.98 7.12 7.18
CA GLY A 16 -6.49 6.03 6.34
C GLY A 16 -5.64 5.06 7.15
N GLY A 17 -4.75 5.56 8.01
CA GLY A 17 -3.90 4.70 8.83
C GLY A 17 -4.66 3.88 9.87
N VAL A 18 -5.72 4.42 10.47
CA VAL A 18 -6.62 3.65 11.35
C VAL A 18 -7.31 2.53 10.57
N ILE A 19 -7.79 2.82 9.35
CA ILE A 19 -8.42 1.82 8.48
C ILE A 19 -7.40 0.74 8.09
N GLY A 20 -6.17 1.13 7.72
CA GLY A 20 -5.09 0.21 7.40
C GLY A 20 -4.70 -0.68 8.58
N ALA A 21 -4.58 -0.11 9.79
CA ALA A 21 -4.30 -0.88 10.99
C ALA A 21 -5.42 -1.88 11.31
N ALA A 22 -6.68 -1.44 11.23
CA ALA A 22 -7.83 -2.31 11.42
C ALA A 22 -7.85 -3.46 10.41
N TRP A 23 -7.50 -3.18 9.15
CA TRP A 23 -7.36 -4.19 8.11
C TRP A 23 -6.28 -5.23 8.45
N LEU A 24 -5.07 -4.78 8.81
CA LEU A 24 -3.97 -5.68 9.17
C LEU A 24 -4.31 -6.55 10.39
N VAL A 25 -4.86 -5.96 11.45
CA VAL A 25 -5.28 -6.70 12.65
C VAL A 25 -6.39 -7.69 12.32
N THR A 26 -7.34 -7.32 11.46
CA THR A 26 -8.41 -8.23 11.04
C THR A 26 -7.84 -9.43 10.29
N LEU A 27 -6.91 -9.21 9.36
CA LEU A 27 -6.25 -10.31 8.64
C LEU A 27 -5.43 -11.20 9.57
N ALA A 28 -4.72 -10.62 10.56
CA ALA A 28 -3.96 -11.37 11.54
C ALA A 28 -4.84 -12.28 12.40
N VAL A 29 -6.00 -11.79 12.83
CA VAL A 29 -6.95 -12.54 13.67
C VAL A 29 -7.70 -13.61 12.87
N LEU A 30 -8.15 -13.28 11.65
CA LEU A 30 -8.94 -14.21 10.83
C LEU A 30 -8.07 -15.25 10.13
N TRP A 31 -6.80 -14.96 9.88
CA TRP A 31 -5.91 -15.80 9.09
C TRP A 31 -4.50 -15.85 9.69
N PRO A 32 -4.35 -16.46 10.87
CA PRO A 32 -3.08 -16.47 11.62
C PRO A 32 -2.01 -17.36 10.95
N GLU A 33 -2.41 -18.35 10.16
CA GLU A 33 -1.52 -19.40 9.64
C GLU A 33 -0.44 -18.90 8.67
N SER A 34 -0.63 -17.73 8.05
CA SER A 34 0.37 -17.16 7.15
C SER A 34 1.19 -16.03 7.77
N MET A 35 0.93 -15.64 9.03
CA MET A 35 1.64 -14.53 9.69
C MET A 35 3.16 -14.75 9.74
N SER A 36 3.61 -16.00 9.74
CA SER A 36 5.04 -16.37 9.66
C SER A 36 5.66 -16.14 8.26
N PHE A 37 4.84 -16.06 7.22
CA PHE A 37 5.22 -15.86 5.82
C PHE A 37 4.85 -14.48 5.26
N VAL A 38 3.95 -13.74 5.91
CA VAL A 38 3.50 -12.37 5.53
C VAL A 38 4.52 -11.29 5.95
N ASP A 39 5.81 -11.63 5.88
CA ASP A 39 6.95 -10.71 5.77
C ASP A 39 7.73 -10.38 7.07
N PRO A 40 9.09 -10.37 7.05
CA PRO A 40 9.95 -9.98 8.17
C PRO A 40 9.67 -8.58 8.73
N VAL A 41 8.93 -7.73 8.02
CA VAL A 41 8.53 -6.38 8.42
C VAL A 41 7.71 -6.35 9.71
N TYR A 42 6.96 -7.42 10.03
CA TYR A 42 6.30 -7.56 11.33
C TYR A 42 7.27 -7.91 12.46
N GLY A 43 8.34 -8.64 12.15
CA GLY A 43 9.45 -8.93 13.08
C GLY A 43 10.52 -7.83 13.13
N LEU A 44 10.46 -6.82 12.25
CA LEU A 44 11.40 -5.71 12.24
C LEU A 44 11.19 -4.83 13.48
N PRO A 45 12.28 -4.28 14.04
CA PRO A 45 12.17 -3.19 15.01
C PRO A 45 11.36 -2.03 14.41
N LEU A 46 10.69 -1.27 15.27
CA LEU A 46 9.76 -0.21 14.85
C LEU A 46 10.39 0.77 13.85
N TRP A 47 11.65 1.17 14.05
CA TRP A 47 12.31 2.17 13.19
C TRP A 47 12.50 1.70 11.73
N PRO A 48 13.11 0.54 11.45
CA PRO A 48 13.09 -0.05 10.11
C PRO A 48 11.69 -0.18 9.52
N LYS A 49 10.70 -0.62 10.31
CA LYS A 49 9.31 -0.77 9.85
C LYS A 49 8.73 0.58 9.38
N LEU A 50 9.00 1.67 10.09
CA LEU A 50 8.51 3.00 9.69
C LEU A 50 9.31 3.61 8.54
N LEU A 51 10.65 3.55 8.58
CA LEU A 51 11.49 4.23 7.57
C LEU A 51 11.57 3.45 6.26
N TYR A 52 11.77 2.14 6.34
CA TYR A 52 11.80 1.29 5.16
C TYR A 52 10.38 0.90 4.75
N GLY A 53 9.64 0.28 5.66
CA GLY A 53 8.30 -0.22 5.36
C GLY A 53 7.30 0.88 5.03
N ALA A 54 7.21 1.97 5.80
CA ALA A 54 6.18 2.99 5.52
C ALA A 54 6.62 4.11 4.55
N ILE A 55 7.88 4.56 4.60
CA ILE A 55 8.32 5.68 3.73
C ILE A 55 8.87 5.16 2.41
N THR A 56 9.78 4.18 2.46
CA THR A 56 10.46 3.70 1.24
C THR A 56 9.51 2.90 0.35
N GLU A 57 8.64 2.07 0.91
CA GLU A 57 7.62 1.38 0.09
C GLU A 57 6.67 2.36 -0.60
N GLU A 58 6.22 3.43 0.08
CA GLU A 58 5.32 4.40 -0.56
C GLU A 58 6.02 5.18 -1.69
N LEU A 59 7.33 5.44 -1.56
CA LEU A 59 8.13 5.97 -2.67
C LEU A 59 8.21 4.99 -3.85
N LEU A 60 8.47 3.72 -3.60
CA LEU A 60 8.62 2.72 -4.67
C LEU A 60 7.27 2.39 -5.32
N LEU A 61 6.25 2.12 -4.51
CA LEU A 61 4.97 1.60 -4.97
C LEU A 61 4.02 2.71 -5.41
N ARG A 62 3.97 3.85 -4.71
CA ARG A 62 3.04 4.94 -5.08
C ARG A 62 3.70 5.92 -6.01
N LEU A 63 4.82 6.50 -5.58
CA LEU A 63 5.51 7.47 -6.44
C LEU A 63 6.12 6.78 -7.67
N GLY A 64 6.73 5.61 -7.54
CA GLY A 64 7.28 4.86 -8.67
C GLY A 64 6.22 4.11 -9.47
N MET A 65 5.70 3.01 -8.91
CA MET A 65 4.87 2.06 -9.65
C MET A 65 3.51 2.64 -10.06
N LEU A 66 2.72 3.19 -9.13
CA LEU A 66 1.40 3.72 -9.47
C LEU A 66 1.47 4.87 -10.49
N THR A 67 2.39 5.83 -10.32
CA THR A 67 2.52 6.89 -11.34
C THR A 67 3.03 6.35 -12.68
N GLY A 68 3.94 5.36 -12.67
CA GLY A 68 4.42 4.69 -13.87
C GLY A 68 3.30 3.93 -14.60
N VAL A 69 2.48 3.17 -13.87
CA VAL A 69 1.29 2.48 -14.40
C VAL A 69 0.32 3.49 -14.99
N MET A 70 0.05 4.58 -14.26
CA MET A 70 -0.86 5.63 -14.73
C MET A 70 -0.35 6.31 -16.00
N TRP A 71 0.95 6.57 -16.07
CA TRP A 71 1.60 7.10 -17.26
C TRP A 71 1.53 6.12 -18.44
N MET A 72 1.79 4.84 -18.23
CA MET A 72 1.71 3.81 -19.27
C MET A 72 0.29 3.64 -19.81
N LEU A 73 -0.72 3.60 -18.93
CA LEU A 73 -2.13 3.54 -19.33
C LEU A 73 -2.55 4.80 -20.08
N TRP A 74 -2.08 5.98 -19.67
CA TRP A 74 -2.33 7.22 -20.40
C TRP A 74 -1.62 7.25 -21.76
N LYS A 75 -0.41 6.71 -21.86
CA LYS A 75 0.29 6.57 -23.14
C LYS A 75 -0.42 5.61 -24.11
N ALA A 76 -1.02 4.54 -23.60
CA ALA A 76 -1.70 3.53 -24.41
C ALA A 76 -3.12 3.93 -24.84
N PHE A 77 -3.87 4.57 -23.94
CA PHE A 77 -5.31 4.83 -24.13
C PHE A 77 -5.70 6.31 -24.05
N GLY A 78 -4.81 7.16 -23.55
CA GLY A 78 -5.04 8.59 -23.38
C GLY A 78 -4.75 9.39 -24.66
N SER A 79 -5.22 10.63 -24.66
CA SER A 79 -4.93 11.60 -25.71
C SER A 79 -4.26 12.84 -25.11
N PRO A 80 -3.18 13.37 -25.73
CA PRO A 80 -2.55 14.62 -25.30
C PRO A 80 -3.49 15.84 -25.32
N ARG A 81 -4.60 15.76 -26.08
CA ARG A 81 -5.57 16.84 -26.23
C ARG A 81 -6.69 16.81 -25.18
N GLN A 82 -6.77 15.74 -24.38
CA GLN A 82 -7.83 15.53 -23.40
C GLN A 82 -7.23 15.36 -22.02
N ARG A 83 -7.91 15.89 -21.00
CA ARG A 83 -7.52 15.63 -19.62
C ARG A 83 -7.72 14.14 -19.30
N PRO A 84 -6.83 13.51 -18.53
CA PRO A 84 -7.01 12.12 -18.11
C PRO A 84 -8.36 11.93 -17.43
N ASP A 85 -9.11 10.91 -17.87
CA ASP A 85 -10.43 10.60 -17.32
C ASP A 85 -10.31 10.01 -15.91
N TRP A 86 -11.34 10.18 -15.08
CA TRP A 86 -11.41 9.61 -13.73
C TRP A 86 -11.27 8.08 -13.76
N ARG A 87 -11.77 7.44 -14.83
CA ARG A 87 -11.64 5.99 -15.08
C ARG A 87 -10.19 5.54 -15.16
N LEU A 88 -9.33 6.35 -15.78
CA LEU A 88 -7.91 6.06 -15.90
C LEU A 88 -7.21 6.08 -14.54
N GLY A 89 -7.59 7.01 -13.67
CA GLY A 89 -7.10 7.04 -12.28
C GLY A 89 -7.45 5.76 -11.52
N TRP A 90 -8.73 5.38 -11.53
CA TRP A 90 -9.17 4.16 -10.83
C TRP A 90 -8.59 2.88 -11.41
N SER A 91 -8.49 2.75 -12.73
CA SER A 91 -7.87 1.58 -13.35
C SER A 91 -6.38 1.48 -13.01
N SER A 92 -5.67 2.61 -12.95
CA SER A 92 -4.27 2.67 -12.54
C SER A 92 -4.10 2.23 -11.09
N ILE A 93 -4.96 2.71 -10.18
CA ILE A 93 -4.95 2.33 -8.77
C ILE A 93 -5.23 0.83 -8.62
N ALA A 94 -6.25 0.31 -9.30
CA ALA A 94 -6.60 -1.11 -9.24
C ALA A 94 -5.47 -2.00 -9.77
N LEU A 95 -4.88 -1.65 -10.92
CA LEU A 95 -3.78 -2.41 -11.50
C LEU A 95 -2.53 -2.34 -10.63
N ALA A 96 -2.15 -1.15 -10.14
CA ALA A 96 -1.01 -0.99 -9.24
C ALA A 96 -1.20 -1.76 -7.93
N ALA A 97 -2.42 -1.78 -7.37
CA ALA A 97 -2.73 -2.55 -6.17
C ALA A 97 -2.53 -4.07 -6.38
N LEU A 98 -3.02 -4.61 -7.50
CA LEU A 98 -2.80 -6.02 -7.85
C LEU A 98 -1.32 -6.33 -8.06
N LEU A 99 -0.59 -5.46 -8.76
CA LEU A 99 0.85 -5.61 -8.97
C LEU A 99 1.62 -5.57 -7.65
N SER A 100 1.25 -4.69 -6.72
CA SER A 100 1.81 -4.65 -5.37
C SER A 100 1.70 -6.00 -4.68
N GLY A 101 0.54 -6.66 -4.74
CA GLY A 101 0.37 -7.98 -4.11
C GLY A 101 1.18 -9.10 -4.75
N CYS A 102 1.47 -9.01 -6.04
CA CYS A 102 2.33 -9.99 -6.71
C CYS A 102 3.79 -9.92 -6.25
N ILE A 103 4.26 -8.76 -5.75
CA ILE A 103 5.66 -8.56 -5.35
C ILE A 103 6.07 -9.48 -4.19
N PRO A 104 5.41 -9.49 -3.02
CA PRO A 104 5.81 -10.37 -1.93
C PRO A 104 5.56 -11.84 -2.23
N VAL A 105 4.55 -12.18 -3.05
CA VAL A 105 4.36 -13.56 -3.52
C VAL A 105 5.56 -14.03 -4.34
N PHE A 106 6.02 -13.21 -5.29
CA PHE A 106 7.18 -13.51 -6.09
C PHE A 106 8.46 -13.60 -5.24
N LEU A 107 8.68 -12.61 -4.36
CA LEU A 107 9.84 -12.61 -3.46
C LEU A 107 9.85 -13.82 -2.54
N GLY A 108 8.72 -14.15 -1.91
CA GLY A 108 8.59 -15.34 -1.07
C GLY A 108 8.89 -16.61 -1.86
N TRP A 109 8.36 -16.74 -3.08
CA TRP A 109 8.65 -17.87 -3.94
C TRP A 109 10.15 -18.02 -4.26
N THR A 110 10.85 -16.90 -4.51
CA THR A 110 12.30 -16.95 -4.77
C THR A 110 13.16 -17.27 -3.55
N MET A 111 12.65 -17.03 -2.33
CA MET A 111 13.41 -17.18 -1.09
C MET A 111 13.23 -18.56 -0.45
N VAL A 112 12.00 -19.08 -0.43
CA VAL A 112 11.65 -20.34 0.25
C VAL A 112 11.06 -21.41 -0.67
N GLY A 113 10.92 -21.12 -1.97
CA GLY A 113 10.33 -22.04 -2.94
C GLY A 113 8.79 -22.00 -2.92
N GLU A 114 8.14 -23.16 -3.07
CA GLU A 114 6.68 -23.21 -3.16
C GLU A 114 5.99 -22.69 -1.89
N LEU A 115 5.14 -21.67 -2.07
CA LEU A 115 4.30 -21.12 -1.00
C LEU A 115 2.97 -21.87 -0.95
N PRO A 116 2.46 -22.23 0.24
CA PRO A 116 1.12 -22.78 0.37
C PRO A 116 0.07 -21.84 -0.22
N ALA A 117 -0.93 -22.37 -0.92
CA ALA A 117 -1.99 -21.57 -1.54
C ALA A 117 -2.69 -20.58 -0.58
N PRO A 118 -2.96 -20.92 0.71
CA PRO A 118 -3.51 -19.96 1.67
C PRO A 118 -2.60 -18.75 1.92
N VAL A 119 -1.27 -18.96 1.97
CA VAL A 119 -0.28 -17.89 2.17
C VAL A 119 -0.27 -16.96 0.97
N VAL A 120 -0.25 -17.51 -0.25
CA VAL A 120 -0.30 -16.73 -1.49
C VAL A 120 -1.56 -15.87 -1.53
N LEU A 121 -2.71 -16.45 -1.20
CA LEU A 121 -3.99 -15.75 -1.20
C LEU A 121 -4.00 -14.61 -0.19
N GLN A 122 -3.48 -14.84 1.02
CA GLN A 122 -3.43 -13.80 2.04
C GLN A 122 -2.47 -12.66 1.67
N LEU A 123 -1.29 -12.95 1.12
CA LEU A 123 -0.36 -11.94 0.62
C LEU A 123 -1.01 -11.06 -0.46
N LEU A 124 -1.64 -11.69 -1.45
CA LEU A 124 -2.34 -10.97 -2.52
C LEU A 124 -3.46 -10.08 -1.97
N VAL A 125 -4.27 -10.60 -1.05
CA VAL A 125 -5.40 -9.87 -0.47
C VAL A 125 -4.92 -8.72 0.41
N CYS A 126 -3.94 -8.97 1.29
CA CYS A 126 -3.37 -7.96 2.18
C CYS A 126 -2.86 -6.76 1.40
N GLU A 127 -1.95 -7.00 0.47
CA GLU A 127 -1.28 -5.98 -0.32
C GLU A 127 -2.19 -5.31 -1.34
N SER A 128 -3.12 -6.04 -1.96
CA SER A 128 -4.03 -5.43 -2.93
C SER A 128 -5.01 -4.50 -2.22
N VAL A 129 -5.59 -4.90 -1.10
CA VAL A 129 -6.54 -4.06 -0.36
C VAL A 129 -5.83 -2.82 0.21
N TYR A 130 -4.65 -3.01 0.81
CA TYR A 130 -3.86 -1.88 1.29
C TYR A 130 -3.38 -0.99 0.14
N GLY A 131 -3.00 -1.58 -0.99
CA GLY A 131 -2.61 -0.89 -2.23
C GLY A 131 -3.71 -0.01 -2.80
N LEU A 132 -4.97 -0.45 -2.74
CA LEU A 132 -6.12 0.38 -3.12
C LEU A 132 -6.26 1.59 -2.18
N LEU A 133 -6.20 1.37 -0.87
CA LEU A 133 -6.29 2.43 0.13
C LEU A 133 -5.19 3.49 -0.07
N ALA A 134 -3.93 3.07 -0.09
CA ALA A 134 -2.79 3.96 -0.26
C ALA A 134 -2.76 4.62 -1.65
N GLY A 135 -3.20 3.92 -2.70
CA GLY A 135 -3.36 4.49 -4.03
C GLY A 135 -4.41 5.61 -4.09
N ILE A 136 -5.55 5.45 -3.41
CA ILE A 136 -6.55 6.51 -3.25
C ILE A 136 -5.97 7.68 -2.45
N MET A 137 -5.21 7.41 -1.39
CA MET A 137 -4.56 8.45 -0.60
C MET A 137 -3.59 9.28 -1.43
N LEU A 138 -2.72 8.63 -2.21
CA LEU A 138 -1.82 9.33 -3.14
C LEU A 138 -2.62 10.18 -4.14
N TRP A 139 -3.66 9.61 -4.75
CA TRP A 139 -4.37 10.27 -5.83
C TRP A 139 -5.20 11.48 -5.36
N ARG A 140 -5.79 11.41 -4.17
CA ARG A 140 -6.68 12.47 -3.64
C ARG A 140 -5.96 13.47 -2.72
N TYR A 141 -4.95 13.03 -1.99
CA TYR A 141 -4.32 13.80 -0.92
C TYR A 141 -2.79 13.89 -1.06
N GLY A 142 -2.18 13.19 -2.02
CA GLY A 142 -0.74 13.27 -2.28
C GLY A 142 0.09 12.28 -1.47
N LEU A 143 1.40 12.27 -1.76
CA LEU A 143 2.33 11.24 -1.28
C LEU A 143 2.50 11.27 0.25
N GLU A 144 2.57 12.47 0.84
CA GLU A 144 2.71 12.63 2.29
C GLU A 144 1.54 12.02 3.06
N ALA A 145 0.31 12.12 2.53
CA ALA A 145 -0.86 11.52 3.14
C ALA A 145 -0.84 9.99 3.05
N ALA A 146 -0.33 9.42 1.95
CA ALA A 146 -0.13 7.99 1.79
C ALA A 146 0.97 7.47 2.75
N MET A 147 2.09 8.19 2.86
CA MET A 147 3.15 7.91 3.85
C MET A 147 2.61 7.95 5.28
N LEU A 148 1.84 8.99 5.63
CA LEU A 148 1.25 9.09 6.97
C LEU A 148 0.25 7.95 7.24
N THR A 149 -0.54 7.57 6.23
CA THR A 149 -1.42 6.40 6.29
C THR A 149 -0.63 5.14 6.65
N HIS A 150 0.50 4.93 5.98
CA HIS A 150 1.34 3.75 6.21
C HIS A 150 2.04 3.77 7.57
N VAL A 151 2.60 4.92 7.94
CA VAL A 151 3.24 5.13 9.25
C VAL A 151 2.24 4.85 10.38
N VAL A 152 1.04 5.41 10.30
CA VAL A 152 -0.01 5.21 11.32
C VAL A 152 -0.50 3.76 11.32
N THR A 153 -0.63 3.14 10.14
CA THR A 153 -0.99 1.71 10.01
C THR A 153 -0.01 0.84 10.79
N TYR A 154 1.29 1.05 10.60
CA TYR A 154 2.32 0.30 11.31
C TYR A 154 2.44 0.67 12.78
N LEU A 155 2.30 1.95 13.16
CA LEU A 155 2.32 2.35 14.57
C LEU A 155 1.21 1.69 15.38
N LEU A 156 -0.02 1.70 14.84
CA LEU A 156 -1.18 1.17 15.55
C LEU A 156 -1.25 -0.36 15.56
N SER A 157 -0.64 -1.01 14.56
CA SER A 157 -0.60 -2.47 14.49
C SER A 157 0.65 -3.08 15.16
N HIS A 158 1.66 -2.27 15.50
CA HIS A 158 2.88 -2.78 16.12
C HIS A 158 2.59 -3.40 17.49
N GLY A 159 3.03 -4.65 17.69
CA GLY A 159 2.84 -5.39 18.94
C GLY A 159 1.43 -5.97 19.12
N LEU A 160 0.50 -5.70 18.22
CA LEU A 160 -0.78 -6.43 18.10
C LEU A 160 -0.69 -7.61 17.15
N ILE A 161 0.38 -7.64 16.35
CA ILE A 161 0.72 -8.63 15.35
C ILE A 161 2.18 -9.01 15.54
#